data_AF-A0A923NYU9-F1
#
_entry.id   AF-A0A923NYU9-F1
#
_cell.length_a   1.000
_cell.length_b   1.000
_cell.length_c   1.000
_cell.angle_alpha   90.00
_cell.angle_beta   90.00
_cell.angle_gamma   90.00
#
_symmetry.space_group_name_H-M   'P 1'
#
loop_
_entity.id
_entity.type
_entity.pdbx_description
1 polymer ?
#
loop_
_entity_poly.entity_id
_entity_poly.type
_entity_poly.pdbx_seq_one_letter_code
_entity_poly.pdbx_strand_id
1 'polypeptide(L)'
;DGAVARSDHIARVLPSYPGQTELLADISRTREAAQAARAAQLQALLERADASAREGRLSGGADAALELYREAARLDPANAHARQGMQRVAQALLVRAAAALDEDNADAAARLIDEAAQIAPDLPDLRAVRGDLRELRERLAIASQRTPLTPAQSAQVQRLVAAGARAAQAGRLLEPPGDSAYDHYRAALAIDPHNAPAQQGLAGLPRIAREAFARALSDGAPQRARSLLEALRELAPDDAELPALSARLANAFLDQADQRIGEGRREDALRLLDAARSLDQANPRLAPLQQRLDALRGAHG
;
A
#
# COMPACT_ATOMS: atom_id res chain seq x y z
N ASP A 1 38.28 50.48 -10.32
CA ASP A 1 39.31 51.10 -9.46
C ASP A 1 40.58 51.59 -10.14
N GLY A 2 41.17 50.88 -11.10
CA GLY A 2 42.45 51.31 -11.70
C GLY A 2 42.45 52.63 -12.50
N ALA A 3 41.30 53.15 -12.94
CA ALA A 3 41.22 54.41 -13.70
C ALA A 3 41.15 55.65 -12.78
N VAL A 4 40.41 55.57 -11.68
CA VAL A 4 40.35 56.62 -10.63
C VAL A 4 41.68 56.70 -9.90
N ALA A 5 42.28 55.56 -9.55
CA ALA A 5 43.61 55.53 -8.94
C ALA A 5 44.71 56.12 -9.86
N ARG A 6 44.57 55.96 -11.19
CA ARG A 6 45.46 56.58 -12.19
C ARG A 6 45.19 58.08 -12.34
N SER A 7 43.93 58.51 -12.32
CA SER A 7 43.53 59.92 -12.27
C SER A 7 44.07 60.63 -11.01
N ASP A 8 43.94 60.00 -9.84
CA ASP A 8 44.45 60.51 -8.56
C ASP A 8 45.99 60.50 -8.48
N HIS A 9 46.64 59.65 -9.28
CA HIS A 9 48.09 59.65 -9.46
C HIS A 9 48.52 60.81 -10.37
N ILE A 10 47.83 61.05 -11.48
CA ILE A 10 48.05 62.20 -12.37
C ILE A 10 47.84 63.53 -11.63
N ALA A 11 46.80 63.61 -10.79
CA ALA A 11 46.51 64.74 -9.91
C ALA A 11 47.64 65.06 -8.92
N ARG A 12 48.33 64.02 -8.42
CA ARG A 12 49.46 64.16 -7.48
C ARG A 12 50.76 64.57 -8.17
N VAL A 13 50.97 64.14 -9.41
CA VAL A 13 52.21 64.39 -10.18
C VAL A 13 52.12 65.71 -10.97
N LEU A 14 50.92 66.17 -11.35
CA LEU A 14 50.69 67.42 -12.08
C LEU A 14 49.54 68.23 -11.41
N PRO A 15 49.83 68.99 -10.34
CA PRO A 15 48.83 69.70 -9.52
C PRO A 15 48.07 70.82 -10.24
N SER A 16 48.50 71.18 -11.46
CA SER A 16 47.93 72.27 -12.27
C SER A 16 47.53 71.79 -13.67
N TYR A 17 47.11 70.53 -13.81
CA TYR A 17 46.60 70.04 -15.10
C TYR A 17 45.27 70.73 -15.45
N PRO A 18 45.22 71.58 -16.49
CA PRO A 18 44.08 72.46 -16.76
C PRO A 18 42.79 71.74 -17.19
N GLY A 19 42.80 70.41 -17.31
CA GLY A 19 41.64 69.57 -17.66
C GLY A 19 41.28 68.50 -16.62
N GLN A 20 41.75 68.61 -15.37
CA GLN A 20 41.55 67.56 -14.36
C GLN A 20 40.07 67.38 -13.95
N THR A 21 39.34 68.49 -13.80
CA THR A 21 37.90 68.50 -13.53
C THR A 21 37.09 67.89 -14.67
N GLU A 22 37.50 68.14 -15.92
CA GLU A 22 36.87 67.58 -17.11
C GLU A 22 37.12 66.08 -17.22
N LEU A 23 38.33 65.60 -16.96
CA LEU A 23 38.67 64.17 -16.92
C LEU A 23 37.88 63.41 -15.84
N LEU A 24 37.75 63.97 -14.63
CA LEU A 24 36.96 63.38 -13.55
C LEU A 24 35.45 63.35 -13.89
N ALA A 25 34.95 64.39 -14.56
CA ALA A 25 33.57 64.44 -15.04
C ALA A 25 33.32 63.40 -16.15
N ASP A 26 34.27 63.19 -17.06
CA ASP A 26 34.19 62.17 -18.11
C ASP A 26 34.24 60.74 -17.56
N ILE A 27 35.11 60.48 -16.59
CA ILE A 27 35.17 59.19 -15.90
C ILE A 27 33.84 58.93 -15.17
N SER A 28 33.28 59.94 -14.50
CA SER A 28 31.99 59.84 -13.80
C SER A 28 30.84 59.57 -14.78
N ARG A 29 30.72 60.37 -15.86
CA ARG A 29 29.72 60.19 -16.91
C ARG A 29 29.80 58.80 -17.56
N THR A 30 31.01 58.33 -17.86
CA THR A 30 31.23 57.01 -18.46
C THR A 30 30.83 55.89 -17.50
N ARG A 31 31.14 56.05 -16.21
CA ARG A 31 30.75 55.09 -15.17
C ARG A 31 29.24 55.05 -14.97
N GLU A 32 28.58 56.20 -14.92
CA GLU A 32 27.13 56.31 -14.82
C GLU A 32 26.44 55.69 -16.04
N ALA A 33 26.92 55.96 -17.25
CA ALA A 33 26.41 55.35 -18.48
C ALA A 33 26.59 53.82 -18.49
N ALA A 34 27.75 53.32 -18.06
CA ALA A 34 27.99 51.88 -17.95
C ALA A 34 27.11 51.21 -16.87
N GLN A 35 26.86 51.90 -15.75
CA GLN A 35 25.95 51.44 -14.71
C GLN A 35 24.50 51.41 -15.20
N ALA A 36 24.05 52.46 -15.90
CA ALA A 36 22.72 52.51 -16.50
C ALA A 36 22.50 51.42 -17.55
N ALA A 37 23.50 51.18 -18.42
CA ALA A 37 23.45 50.11 -19.41
C ALA A 37 23.36 48.71 -18.75
N ARG A 38 24.13 48.47 -17.69
CA ARG A 38 24.09 47.21 -16.92
C ARG A 38 22.74 47.03 -16.22
N ALA A 39 22.16 48.10 -15.67
CA ALA A 39 20.84 48.08 -15.05
C ALA A 39 19.73 47.77 -16.08
N ALA A 40 19.79 48.37 -17.28
CA ALA A 40 18.85 48.09 -18.36
C ALA A 40 18.97 46.64 -18.87
N GLN A 41 20.19 46.12 -19.01
CA GLN A 41 20.42 44.73 -19.39
C GLN A 41 19.86 43.75 -18.34
N LEU A 42 20.10 44.03 -17.06
CA LEU A 42 19.58 43.22 -15.96
C LEU A 42 18.04 43.19 -15.98
N GLN A 43 17.40 44.35 -16.15
CA GLN A 43 15.95 44.46 -16.22
C GLN A 43 15.38 43.63 -17.38
N ALA A 44 15.97 43.75 -18.57
CA ALA A 44 15.55 42.98 -19.75
C ALA A 44 15.69 41.46 -19.56
N LEU A 45 16.76 41.00 -18.88
CA LEU A 45 16.93 39.59 -18.55
C LEU A 45 15.87 39.09 -17.58
N LEU A 46 15.56 39.88 -16.55
CA LEU A 46 14.53 39.53 -15.56
C LEU A 46 13.14 39.44 -16.18
N GLU A 47 12.79 40.36 -17.08
CA GLU A 47 11.51 40.34 -17.81
C GLU A 47 11.39 39.11 -18.72
N ARG A 48 12.46 38.76 -19.45
CA ARG A 48 12.51 37.54 -20.26
C ARG A 48 12.41 36.28 -19.40
N ALA A 49 13.09 36.26 -18.25
CA ALA A 49 13.04 35.13 -17.32
C ALA A 49 11.62 34.91 -16.78
N ASP A 50 10.95 35.99 -16.36
CA ASP A 50 9.56 35.94 -15.88
C ASP A 50 8.59 35.46 -16.97
N ALA A 51 8.75 35.94 -18.22
CA ALA A 51 7.96 35.48 -19.35
C ALA A 51 8.15 33.98 -19.60
N SER A 52 9.40 33.51 -19.65
CA SER A 52 9.71 32.09 -19.83
C SER A 52 9.15 31.22 -18.70
N ALA A 53 9.17 31.70 -17.45
CA ALA A 53 8.61 30.99 -16.31
C ALA A 53 7.09 30.83 -16.44
N ARG A 54 6.38 31.89 -16.86
CA ARG A 54 4.92 31.87 -17.11
C ARG A 54 4.53 30.92 -18.23
N GLU A 55 5.39 30.78 -19.23
CA GLU A 55 5.21 29.84 -20.35
C GLU A 55 5.56 28.37 -19.98
N GLY A 56 5.99 28.11 -18.74
CA GLY A 56 6.33 26.76 -18.27
C GLY A 56 7.68 26.23 -18.77
N ARG A 57 8.46 27.08 -19.45
CA ARG A 57 9.87 26.81 -19.83
C ARG A 57 10.78 27.07 -18.62
N LEU A 58 10.73 26.15 -17.67
CA LEU A 58 11.39 26.28 -16.37
C LEU A 58 12.91 26.04 -16.45
N SER A 59 13.33 24.94 -17.07
CA SER A 59 14.74 24.53 -17.16
C SER A 59 15.04 23.69 -18.42
N GLY A 60 16.31 23.36 -18.66
CA GLY A 60 16.75 22.46 -19.72
C GLY A 60 17.05 23.09 -21.09
N GLY A 61 16.89 24.41 -21.25
CA GLY A 61 17.20 25.13 -22.49
C GLY A 61 17.81 26.51 -22.23
N ALA A 62 18.49 27.08 -23.24
CA ALA A 62 19.17 28.37 -23.12
C ALA A 62 18.22 29.55 -22.82
N ASP A 63 17.01 29.50 -23.36
CA ASP A 63 15.95 30.48 -23.10
C ASP A 63 15.04 30.10 -21.94
N ALA A 64 15.38 29.07 -21.15
CA ALA A 64 14.60 28.69 -19.99
C ALA A 64 14.74 29.71 -18.85
N ALA A 65 13.70 29.82 -18.03
CA ALA A 65 13.63 30.79 -16.94
C ALA A 65 14.84 30.69 -16.00
N LEU A 66 15.26 29.47 -15.67
CA LEU A 66 16.41 29.23 -14.80
C LEU A 66 17.72 29.84 -15.34
N GLU A 67 18.01 29.65 -16.64
CA GLU A 67 19.24 30.15 -17.25
C GLU A 67 19.24 31.67 -17.32
N LEU A 68 18.10 32.28 -17.64
CA LEU A 68 17.95 33.74 -17.68
C LEU A 68 18.10 34.37 -16.28
N TYR A 69 17.54 33.76 -15.24
CA TYR A 69 17.76 34.22 -13.87
C TYR A 69 19.21 33.99 -13.40
N ARG A 70 19.87 32.90 -13.81
CA ARG A 70 21.30 32.67 -13.53
C ARG A 70 22.17 33.74 -14.19
N GLU A 71 21.86 34.12 -15.43
CA GLU A 71 22.56 35.21 -16.12
C GLU A 71 22.37 36.54 -15.40
N ALA A 72 21.13 36.87 -15.01
CA ALA A 72 20.83 38.04 -14.19
C ALA A 72 21.61 38.03 -12.85
N ALA A 73 21.70 36.87 -12.19
CA ALA A 73 22.47 36.71 -10.95
C ALA A 73 23.99 36.84 -11.13
N ARG A 74 24.54 36.52 -12.33
CA ARG A 74 25.95 36.82 -12.66
C ARG A 74 26.18 38.33 -12.82
N LEU A 75 25.18 39.05 -13.34
CA LEU A 75 25.24 40.51 -13.47
C LEU A 75 25.05 41.23 -12.14
N ASP A 76 24.21 40.73 -11.25
CA ASP A 76 24.02 41.24 -9.90
C ASP A 76 23.69 40.10 -8.91
N PRO A 77 24.70 39.57 -8.20
CA PRO A 77 24.50 38.47 -7.24
C PRO A 77 23.59 38.82 -6.06
N ALA A 78 23.45 40.12 -5.73
CA ALA A 78 22.60 40.58 -4.64
C ALA A 78 21.14 40.79 -5.07
N ASN A 79 20.84 40.68 -6.37
CA ASN A 79 19.52 40.95 -6.91
C ASN A 79 18.46 40.04 -6.29
N ALA A 80 17.50 40.64 -5.57
CA ALA A 80 16.44 39.89 -4.91
C ALA A 80 15.48 39.24 -5.92
N HIS A 81 15.23 39.89 -7.06
CA HIS A 81 14.29 39.40 -8.06
C HIS A 81 14.81 38.14 -8.77
N ALA A 82 16.09 38.11 -9.15
CA ALA A 82 16.72 36.92 -9.71
C ALA A 82 16.69 35.74 -8.73
N ARG A 83 17.05 35.98 -7.45
CA ARG A 83 17.03 34.94 -6.40
C ARG A 83 15.62 34.40 -6.16
N GLN A 84 14.63 35.28 -6.05
CA GLN A 84 13.22 34.88 -5.90
C GLN A 84 12.73 34.11 -7.14
N GLY A 85 13.13 34.53 -8.34
CA GLY A 85 12.83 33.85 -9.59
C GLY A 85 13.34 32.40 -9.61
N MET A 86 14.60 32.21 -9.24
CA MET A 86 15.20 30.87 -9.10
C MET A 86 14.47 30.01 -8.06
N GLN A 87 14.08 30.58 -6.92
CA GLN A 87 13.27 29.87 -5.92
C GLN A 87 11.90 29.45 -6.46
N ARG A 88 11.22 30.32 -7.23
CA ARG A 88 9.95 29.97 -7.89
C ARG A 88 10.10 28.83 -8.89
N VAL A 89 11.19 28.84 -9.67
CA VAL A 89 11.52 27.74 -10.60
C VAL A 89 11.72 26.43 -9.83
N ALA A 90 12.51 26.46 -8.76
CA ALA A 90 12.74 25.27 -7.93
C ALA A 90 11.44 24.73 -7.29
N GLN A 91 10.55 25.61 -6.82
CA GLN A 91 9.24 25.21 -6.32
C GLN A 91 8.39 24.54 -7.41
N ALA A 92 8.39 25.09 -8.63
CA ALA A 92 7.66 24.50 -9.76
C ALA A 92 8.23 23.14 -10.19
N LEU A 93 9.54 22.92 -10.05
CA LEU A 93 10.15 21.60 -10.24
C LEU A 93 9.69 20.61 -9.16
N LEU A 94 9.53 21.02 -7.89
CA LEU A 94 8.96 20.17 -6.84
C LEU A 94 7.51 19.79 -7.12
N VAL A 95 6.71 20.71 -7.68
CA VAL A 95 5.33 20.40 -8.12
C VAL A 95 5.34 19.33 -9.21
N ARG A 96 6.25 19.43 -10.19
CA ARG A 96 6.41 18.38 -11.22
C ARG A 96 6.91 17.06 -10.63
N ALA A 97 7.76 17.13 -9.61
CA ALA A 97 8.24 15.93 -8.91
C ALA A 97 7.08 15.23 -8.18
N ALA A 98 6.21 15.99 -7.51
CA ALA A 98 5.02 15.43 -6.87
C ALA A 98 4.10 14.73 -7.90
N ALA A 99 3.85 15.35 -9.05
CA ALA A 99 3.10 14.70 -10.13
C ALA A 99 3.78 13.40 -10.62
N ALA A 100 5.12 13.40 -10.75
CA ALA A 100 5.85 12.18 -11.11
C ALA A 100 5.78 11.10 -10.01
N LEU A 101 5.68 11.47 -8.74
CA LEU A 101 5.44 10.53 -7.64
C LEU A 101 4.03 9.94 -7.72
N ASP A 102 3.02 10.75 -8.04
CA ASP A 102 1.63 10.29 -8.23
C ASP A 102 1.50 9.31 -9.42
N GLU A 103 2.37 9.45 -10.42
CA GLU A 103 2.48 8.54 -11.57
C GLU A 103 3.39 7.31 -11.31
N ASP A 104 3.81 7.09 -10.05
CA ASP A 104 4.78 6.06 -9.64
C ASP A 104 6.14 6.12 -10.39
N ASN A 105 6.48 7.26 -11.01
CA ASN A 105 7.70 7.47 -11.77
C ASN A 105 8.84 8.01 -10.90
N ALA A 106 9.41 7.12 -10.08
CA ALA A 106 10.46 7.45 -9.11
C ALA A 106 11.72 8.08 -9.74
N ASP A 107 12.07 7.73 -10.98
CA ASP A 107 13.26 8.26 -11.66
C ASP A 107 13.06 9.70 -12.14
N ALA A 108 11.88 10.01 -12.68
CA ALA A 108 11.54 11.38 -13.05
C ALA A 108 11.44 12.28 -11.81
N ALA A 109 10.78 11.81 -10.75
CA ALA A 109 10.69 12.52 -9.48
C ALA A 109 12.08 12.82 -8.90
N ALA A 110 12.98 11.83 -8.87
CA ALA A 110 14.33 12.00 -8.36
C ALA A 110 15.12 13.10 -9.09
N ARG A 111 15.11 13.09 -10.43
CA ARG A 111 15.80 14.12 -11.23
C ARG A 111 15.28 15.52 -10.93
N LEU A 112 13.96 15.69 -10.84
CA LEU A 112 13.32 16.99 -10.57
C LEU A 112 13.62 17.49 -9.15
N ILE A 113 13.64 16.60 -8.16
CA ILE A 113 14.01 16.92 -6.77
C ILE A 113 15.48 17.34 -6.68
N ASP A 114 16.38 16.61 -7.37
CA ASP A 114 17.80 16.93 -7.37
C ASP A 114 18.08 18.27 -8.04
N GLU A 115 17.40 18.56 -9.15
CA GLU A 115 17.49 19.85 -9.83
C GLU A 115 16.96 20.99 -8.94
N ALA A 116 15.80 20.83 -8.31
CA ALA A 116 15.26 21.81 -7.37
C ALA A 116 16.22 22.07 -6.19
N ALA A 117 16.83 21.01 -5.65
CA ALA A 117 17.79 21.11 -4.55
C ALA A 117 19.08 21.86 -4.93
N GLN A 118 19.55 21.74 -6.18
CA GLN A 118 20.70 22.48 -6.68
C GLN A 118 20.43 23.97 -6.83
N ILE A 119 19.17 24.34 -7.11
CA ILE A 119 18.77 25.73 -7.31
C ILE A 119 18.48 26.42 -5.96
N ALA A 120 17.75 25.75 -5.07
CA ALA A 120 17.33 26.29 -3.79
C ALA A 120 17.35 25.18 -2.71
N PRO A 121 18.50 24.94 -2.04
CA PRO A 121 18.66 23.84 -1.09
C PRO A 121 17.80 23.98 0.18
N ASP A 122 17.42 25.21 0.53
CA ASP A 122 16.67 25.55 1.74
C ASP A 122 15.14 25.61 1.51
N LEU A 123 14.64 25.07 0.40
CA LEU A 123 13.21 25.01 0.13
C LEU A 123 12.46 24.24 1.23
N PRO A 124 11.36 24.78 1.80
CA PRO A 124 10.61 24.13 2.86
C PRO A 124 10.14 22.71 2.51
N ASP A 125 9.65 22.51 1.29
CA ASP A 125 9.02 21.26 0.86
C ASP A 125 10.02 20.18 0.44
N LEU A 126 11.29 20.53 0.23
CA LEU A 126 12.30 19.62 -0.31
C LEU A 126 12.50 18.37 0.56
N ARG A 127 12.40 18.52 1.89
CA ARG A 127 12.51 17.39 2.83
C ARG A 127 11.31 16.44 2.73
N ALA A 128 10.11 16.99 2.58
CA ALA A 128 8.89 16.21 2.47
C ALA A 128 8.90 15.36 1.20
N VAL A 129 9.11 16.00 0.04
CA VAL A 129 9.13 15.30 -1.27
C VAL A 129 10.24 14.24 -1.36
N ARG A 130 11.39 14.45 -0.69
CA ARG A 130 12.43 13.41 -0.55
C ARG A 130 11.99 12.23 0.31
N GLY A 131 11.16 12.46 1.33
CA GLY A 131 10.49 11.42 2.11
C GLY A 131 9.61 10.57 1.21
N ASP A 132 8.73 11.22 0.46
CA ASP A 132 7.77 10.57 -0.44
C ASP A 132 8.48 9.72 -1.51
N LEU A 133 9.57 10.22 -2.10
CA LEU A 133 10.39 9.45 -3.04
C LEU A 133 10.99 8.18 -2.41
N ARG A 134 11.45 8.25 -1.15
CA ARG A 134 12.00 7.07 -0.46
C ARG A 134 10.91 6.04 -0.21
N GLU A 135 9.74 6.47 0.25
CA GLU A 135 8.59 5.60 0.46
C GLU A 135 8.16 4.92 -0.85
N LEU A 136 8.05 5.67 -1.94
CA LEU A 136 7.73 5.12 -3.26
C LEU A 136 8.78 4.09 -3.69
N ARG A 137 10.07 4.40 -3.56
CA ARG A 137 11.15 3.46 -3.90
C ARG A 137 11.11 2.19 -3.05
N GLU A 138 10.82 2.30 -1.77
CA GLU A 138 10.66 1.15 -0.88
C GLU A 138 9.46 0.29 -1.30
N ARG A 139 8.31 0.91 -1.58
CA ARG A 139 7.13 0.23 -2.11
C ARG A 139 7.43 -0.51 -3.41
N LEU A 140 8.12 0.13 -4.36
CA LEU A 140 8.53 -0.47 -5.63
C LEU A 140 9.59 -1.57 -5.46
N ALA A 141 10.51 -1.43 -4.51
CA ALA A 141 11.50 -2.44 -4.17
C ALA A 141 10.84 -3.70 -3.59
N ILE A 142 9.87 -3.54 -2.68
CA ILE A 142 9.08 -4.66 -2.14
C ILE A 142 8.30 -5.35 -3.27
N ALA A 143 7.73 -4.58 -4.19
CA ALA A 143 7.00 -5.14 -5.33
C ALA A 143 7.90 -5.91 -6.30
N SER A 144 9.12 -5.42 -6.57
CA SER A 144 10.07 -6.01 -7.52
C SER A 144 10.89 -7.17 -6.95
N GLN A 145 11.08 -7.24 -5.62
CA GLN A 145 11.67 -8.40 -4.94
C GLN A 145 10.77 -9.64 -4.99
N ARG A 146 9.51 -9.49 -5.44
CA ARG A 146 8.64 -10.63 -5.73
C ARG A 146 9.23 -11.37 -6.93
N THR A 147 9.69 -12.60 -6.71
CA THR A 147 10.10 -13.46 -7.81
C THR A 147 8.89 -13.68 -8.72
N PRO A 148 8.89 -13.19 -9.96
CA PRO A 148 7.76 -13.40 -10.86
C PRO A 148 7.60 -14.90 -11.09
N LEU A 149 6.38 -15.39 -10.92
CA LEU A 149 6.06 -16.80 -11.14
C LEU A 149 6.38 -17.16 -12.59
N THR A 150 7.05 -18.29 -12.79
CA THR A 150 7.15 -18.87 -14.13
C THR A 150 5.75 -19.21 -14.66
N PRO A 151 5.53 -19.25 -15.99
CA PRO A 151 4.24 -19.65 -16.56
C PRO A 151 3.75 -21.01 -16.04
N ALA A 152 4.66 -21.95 -15.80
CA ALA A 152 4.36 -23.26 -15.22
C ALA A 152 3.86 -23.17 -13.77
N GLN A 153 4.49 -22.34 -12.93
CA GLN A 153 4.04 -22.10 -11.56
C GLN A 153 2.67 -21.40 -11.53
N SER A 154 2.45 -20.40 -12.39
CA SER A 154 1.16 -19.72 -12.50
C SER A 154 0.03 -20.69 -12.89
N ALA A 155 0.26 -21.54 -13.90
CA ALA A 155 -0.68 -22.58 -14.28
C ALA A 155 -0.93 -23.60 -13.14
N GLN A 156 0.12 -23.95 -12.39
CA GLN A 156 -0.02 -24.83 -11.22
C GLN A 156 -0.89 -24.21 -10.13
N VAL A 157 -0.67 -22.94 -9.78
CA VAL A 157 -1.49 -22.19 -8.82
C VAL A 157 -2.95 -22.17 -9.26
N GLN A 158 -3.23 -21.86 -10.53
CA GLN A 158 -4.60 -21.86 -11.07
C GLN A 158 -5.27 -23.24 -10.94
N ARG A 159 -4.55 -24.32 -11.22
CA ARG A 159 -5.07 -25.69 -11.06
C ARG A 159 -5.39 -26.02 -9.60
N LEU A 160 -4.51 -25.65 -8.67
CA LEU A 160 -4.69 -25.86 -7.23
C LEU A 160 -5.89 -25.07 -6.71
N VAL A 161 -6.02 -23.79 -7.06
CA VAL A 161 -7.19 -22.96 -6.70
C VAL A 161 -8.49 -23.58 -7.20
N ALA A 162 -8.51 -24.03 -8.47
CA ALA A 162 -9.68 -24.69 -9.03
C ALA A 162 -10.00 -26.03 -8.36
N ALA A 163 -8.98 -26.80 -7.94
CA ALA A 163 -9.16 -28.02 -7.18
C ALA A 163 -9.74 -27.74 -5.78
N GLY A 164 -9.22 -26.72 -5.09
CA GLY A 164 -9.74 -26.28 -3.80
C GLY A 164 -11.21 -25.85 -3.87
N ALA A 165 -11.59 -25.11 -4.92
CA ALA A 165 -12.98 -24.71 -5.13
C ALA A 165 -13.91 -25.91 -5.34
N ARG A 166 -13.50 -26.90 -6.15
CA ARG A 166 -14.26 -28.14 -6.35
C ARG A 166 -14.37 -28.97 -5.07
N ALA A 167 -13.29 -29.09 -4.31
CA ALA A 167 -13.29 -29.80 -3.03
C ALA A 167 -14.24 -29.12 -2.03
N ALA A 168 -14.23 -27.78 -1.95
CA ALA A 168 -15.13 -27.02 -1.10
C ALA A 168 -16.61 -27.23 -1.47
N GLN A 169 -16.93 -27.18 -2.77
CA GLN A 169 -18.28 -27.46 -3.27
C GLN A 169 -18.74 -28.89 -2.98
N ALA A 170 -17.83 -29.85 -3.03
CA ALA A 170 -18.09 -31.24 -2.67
C ALA A 170 -18.19 -31.47 -1.14
N GLY A 171 -17.94 -30.45 -0.31
CA GLY A 171 -17.92 -30.55 1.14
C GLY A 171 -16.66 -31.21 1.71
N ARG A 172 -15.62 -31.43 0.90
CA ARG A 172 -14.31 -31.92 1.33
C ARG A 172 -13.47 -30.75 1.85
N LEU A 173 -13.78 -30.27 3.05
CA LEU A 173 -13.19 -29.04 3.59
C LEU A 173 -11.78 -29.28 4.14
N LEU A 174 -11.62 -30.29 5.00
CA LEU A 174 -10.35 -30.72 5.60
C LEU A 174 -10.04 -32.20 5.33
N GLU A 175 -11.07 -33.00 5.07
CA GLU A 175 -10.93 -34.43 4.79
C GLU A 175 -11.24 -34.73 3.31
N PRO A 176 -10.50 -35.68 2.68
CA PRO A 176 -9.33 -36.39 3.19
C PRO A 176 -8.04 -35.53 3.10
N PRO A 177 -7.01 -35.83 3.90
CA PRO A 177 -5.75 -35.08 3.88
C PRO A 177 -5.08 -35.17 2.50
N GLY A 178 -4.63 -34.03 1.99
CA GLY A 178 -3.99 -33.89 0.68
C GLY A 178 -4.94 -33.71 -0.50
N ASP A 179 -6.25 -33.96 -0.34
CA ASP A 179 -7.28 -33.69 -1.36
C ASP A 179 -8.48 -32.89 -0.80
N SER A 180 -8.20 -32.09 0.23
CA SER A 180 -9.18 -31.18 0.84
C SER A 180 -9.11 -29.77 0.24
N ALA A 181 -10.18 -29.01 0.40
CA ALA A 181 -10.21 -27.61 -0.03
C ALA A 181 -9.13 -26.78 0.65
N TYR A 182 -8.95 -26.98 1.96
CA TYR A 182 -7.90 -26.35 2.75
C TYR A 182 -6.51 -26.63 2.17
N ASP A 183 -6.20 -27.90 1.89
CA ASP A 183 -4.88 -28.33 1.41
C ASP A 183 -4.57 -27.76 0.03
N HIS A 184 -5.52 -27.79 -0.90
CA HIS A 184 -5.34 -27.24 -2.24
C HIS A 184 -5.09 -25.73 -2.23
N TYR A 185 -5.83 -24.96 -1.41
CA TYR A 185 -5.57 -23.54 -1.26
C TYR A 185 -4.25 -23.24 -0.57
N ARG A 186 -3.87 -24.01 0.45
CA ARG A 186 -2.56 -23.86 1.12
C ARG A 186 -1.40 -24.20 0.19
N ALA A 187 -1.54 -25.21 -0.65
CA ALA A 187 -0.56 -25.56 -1.67
C ALA A 187 -0.42 -24.46 -2.74
N ALA A 188 -1.53 -23.83 -3.14
CA ALA A 188 -1.48 -22.67 -4.03
C ALA A 188 -0.71 -21.50 -3.39
N LEU A 189 -0.98 -21.21 -2.11
CA LEU A 189 -0.31 -20.15 -1.35
C LEU A 189 1.16 -20.42 -1.05
N ALA A 190 1.58 -21.70 -1.03
CA ALA A 190 2.99 -22.05 -0.91
C ALA A 190 3.79 -21.66 -2.17
N ILE A 191 3.14 -21.61 -3.34
CA ILE A 191 3.75 -21.19 -4.61
C ILE A 191 3.59 -19.67 -4.79
N ASP A 192 2.38 -19.14 -4.55
CA ASP A 192 2.05 -17.72 -4.63
C ASP A 192 1.38 -17.27 -3.32
N PRO A 193 2.14 -16.79 -2.33
CA PRO A 193 1.61 -16.36 -1.03
C PRO A 193 0.56 -15.24 -1.11
N HIS A 194 0.52 -14.51 -2.23
CA HIS A 194 -0.36 -13.36 -2.44
C HIS A 194 -1.51 -13.68 -3.40
N ASN A 195 -1.74 -14.96 -3.70
CA ASN A 195 -2.81 -15.37 -4.61
C ASN A 195 -4.19 -15.05 -4.02
N ALA A 196 -4.80 -13.95 -4.48
CA ALA A 196 -6.08 -13.48 -3.95
C ALA A 196 -7.19 -14.54 -4.01
N PRO A 197 -7.39 -15.31 -5.12
CA PRO A 197 -8.37 -16.39 -5.16
C PRO A 197 -8.15 -17.47 -4.09
N ALA A 198 -6.91 -17.90 -3.85
CA ALA A 198 -6.60 -18.90 -2.83
C ALA A 198 -6.86 -18.37 -1.41
N GLN A 199 -6.47 -17.13 -1.12
CA GLN A 199 -6.72 -16.48 0.17
C GLN A 199 -8.23 -16.36 0.44
N GLN A 200 -9.00 -15.90 -0.55
CA GLN A 200 -10.45 -15.80 -0.46
C GLN A 200 -11.12 -17.17 -0.28
N GLY A 201 -10.67 -18.18 -1.02
CA GLY A 201 -11.16 -19.55 -0.91
C GLY A 201 -10.98 -20.11 0.50
N LEU A 202 -9.79 -19.93 1.07
CA LEU A 202 -9.45 -20.35 2.43
C LEU A 202 -10.29 -19.63 3.49
N ALA A 203 -10.40 -18.30 3.39
CA ALA A 203 -11.20 -17.47 4.30
C ALA A 203 -12.71 -17.80 4.24
N GLY A 204 -13.18 -18.31 3.10
CA GLY A 204 -14.58 -18.72 2.91
C GLY A 204 -14.95 -20.08 3.51
N LEU A 205 -13.98 -20.93 3.85
CA LEU A 205 -14.25 -22.31 4.30
C LEU A 205 -15.13 -22.39 5.56
N PRO A 206 -14.94 -21.58 6.62
CA PRO A 206 -15.80 -21.62 7.81
C PRO A 206 -17.27 -21.39 7.47
N ARG A 207 -17.56 -20.41 6.59
CA ARG A 207 -18.94 -20.14 6.14
C ARG A 207 -19.52 -21.35 5.40
N ILE A 208 -18.75 -21.95 4.50
CA ILE A 208 -19.18 -23.15 3.76
C ILE A 208 -19.44 -24.32 4.72
N ALA A 209 -18.62 -24.49 5.75
CA ALA A 209 -18.80 -25.51 6.78
C ALA A 209 -20.12 -25.32 7.54
N ARG A 210 -20.43 -24.09 7.96
CA ARG A 210 -21.70 -23.77 8.66
C ARG A 210 -22.93 -24.03 7.78
N GLU A 211 -22.88 -23.64 6.51
CA GLU A 211 -23.96 -23.90 5.56
C GLU A 211 -24.14 -25.40 5.29
N ALA A 212 -23.04 -26.14 5.13
CA ALA A 212 -23.08 -27.59 4.96
C ALA A 212 -23.60 -28.29 6.23
N PHE A 213 -23.24 -27.80 7.41
CA PHE A 213 -23.71 -28.30 8.69
C PHE A 213 -25.23 -28.15 8.81
N ALA A 214 -25.75 -26.95 8.51
CA ALA A 214 -27.18 -26.69 8.55
C ALA A 214 -27.95 -27.62 7.59
N ARG A 215 -27.46 -27.80 6.36
CA ARG A 215 -28.03 -28.76 5.39
C ARG A 215 -28.00 -30.20 5.92
N ALA A 216 -26.87 -30.63 6.47
CA ALA A 216 -26.74 -31.99 7.00
C ALA A 216 -27.72 -32.28 8.16
N LEU A 217 -28.03 -31.29 9.01
CA LEU A 217 -29.08 -31.43 10.03
C LEU A 217 -30.47 -31.51 9.40
N SER A 218 -30.78 -30.68 8.40
CA SER A 218 -32.06 -30.73 7.68
C SER A 218 -32.26 -32.06 6.94
N ASP A 219 -31.19 -32.67 6.44
CA ASP A 219 -31.20 -33.97 5.76
C ASP A 219 -31.27 -35.17 6.73
N GLY A 220 -31.32 -34.93 8.05
CA GLY A 220 -31.34 -35.99 9.06
C GLY A 220 -30.02 -36.75 9.17
N ALA A 221 -28.90 -36.12 8.81
CA ALA A 221 -27.55 -36.70 8.79
C ALA A 221 -26.64 -36.10 9.89
N PRO A 222 -26.91 -36.32 11.19
CA PRO A 222 -26.16 -35.71 12.27
C PRO A 222 -24.69 -36.18 12.34
N GLN A 223 -24.38 -37.38 11.82
CA GLN A 223 -22.97 -37.81 11.72
C GLN A 223 -22.17 -36.96 10.73
N ARG A 224 -22.79 -36.56 9.60
CA ARG A 224 -22.16 -35.63 8.66
C ARG A 224 -22.06 -34.23 9.26
N ALA A 225 -23.08 -33.79 10.00
CA ALA A 225 -23.02 -32.52 10.71
C ALA A 225 -21.91 -32.53 11.78
N ARG A 226 -21.65 -33.67 12.44
CA ARG A 226 -20.54 -33.82 13.39
C ARG A 226 -19.18 -33.57 12.75
N SER A 227 -18.87 -34.25 11.64
CA SER A 227 -17.58 -34.04 10.96
C SER A 227 -17.42 -32.62 10.45
N LEU A 228 -18.50 -31.98 10.01
CA LEU A 228 -18.47 -30.56 9.61
C LEU A 228 -18.24 -29.60 10.78
N LEU A 229 -18.79 -29.91 11.97
CA LEU A 229 -18.54 -29.13 13.18
C LEU A 229 -17.08 -29.29 13.66
N GLU A 230 -16.53 -30.49 13.55
CA GLU A 230 -15.11 -30.76 13.85
C GLU A 230 -14.19 -29.98 12.88
N ALA A 231 -14.46 -30.06 11.57
CA ALA A 231 -13.77 -29.27 10.56
C ALA A 231 -13.87 -27.75 10.82
N LEU A 232 -15.04 -27.26 11.25
CA LEU A 232 -15.22 -25.84 11.59
C LEU A 232 -14.39 -25.43 12.80
N ARG A 233 -14.29 -26.28 13.84
CA ARG A 233 -13.43 -26.02 15.02
C ARG A 233 -11.95 -25.93 14.62
N GLU A 234 -11.51 -26.74 13.67
CA GLU A 234 -10.13 -26.69 13.17
C GLU A 234 -9.87 -25.44 12.31
N LEU A 235 -10.83 -25.06 11.47
CA LEU A 235 -10.70 -23.88 10.60
C LEU A 235 -10.83 -22.55 11.36
N ALA A 236 -11.69 -22.49 12.37
CA ALA A 236 -12.05 -21.29 13.11
C ALA A 236 -12.29 -21.63 14.60
N PRO A 237 -11.23 -21.87 15.38
CA PRO A 237 -11.37 -22.28 16.79
C PRO A 237 -12.06 -21.22 17.66
N ASP A 238 -11.93 -19.95 17.29
CA ASP A 238 -12.53 -18.80 17.99
C ASP A 238 -13.91 -18.39 17.45
N ASP A 239 -14.55 -19.22 16.62
CA ASP A 239 -15.88 -18.93 16.08
C ASP A 239 -16.94 -18.94 17.20
N ALA A 240 -17.57 -17.79 17.42
CA ALA A 240 -18.56 -17.57 18.48
C ALA A 240 -19.83 -18.42 18.32
N GLU A 241 -20.11 -18.97 17.13
CA GLU A 241 -21.27 -19.84 16.90
C GLU A 241 -21.03 -21.29 17.33
N LEU A 242 -19.78 -21.70 17.60
CA LEU A 242 -19.43 -23.08 17.93
C LEU A 242 -20.25 -23.69 19.08
N PRO A 243 -20.49 -23.00 20.22
CA PRO A 243 -21.32 -23.55 21.30
C PRO A 243 -22.76 -23.78 20.86
N ALA A 244 -23.35 -22.84 20.11
CA ALA A 244 -24.72 -22.94 19.62
C ALA A 244 -24.87 -24.07 18.60
N LEU A 245 -23.90 -24.25 17.71
CA LEU A 245 -23.87 -25.35 16.74
C LEU A 245 -23.71 -26.71 17.45
N SER A 246 -22.86 -26.79 18.49
CA SER A 246 -22.71 -27.99 19.32
C SER A 246 -24.03 -28.41 19.98
N ALA A 247 -24.74 -27.45 20.58
CA ALA A 247 -26.05 -27.70 21.20
C ALA A 247 -27.12 -28.14 20.18
N ARG A 248 -27.14 -27.54 18.98
CA ARG A 248 -28.04 -27.96 17.89
C ARG A 248 -27.76 -29.40 17.46
N LEU A 249 -26.49 -29.76 17.31
CA LEU A 249 -26.09 -31.13 16.95
C LEU A 249 -26.44 -32.13 18.07
N ALA A 250 -26.24 -31.76 19.33
CA ALA A 250 -26.62 -32.58 20.47
C ALA A 250 -28.12 -32.90 20.45
N ASN A 251 -28.97 -31.88 20.22
CA ASN A 251 -30.41 -32.08 20.09
C ASN A 251 -30.80 -32.99 18.92
N ALA A 252 -30.13 -32.88 17.76
CA ALA A 252 -30.38 -33.78 16.63
C ALA A 252 -30.04 -35.25 16.95
N PHE A 253 -28.95 -35.49 17.70
CA PHE A 253 -28.63 -36.84 18.20
C PHE A 253 -29.67 -37.34 19.20
N LEU A 254 -30.20 -36.47 20.07
CA LEU A 254 -31.25 -36.82 21.03
C LEU A 254 -32.58 -37.18 20.34
N ASP A 255 -32.94 -36.46 19.28
CA ASP A 255 -34.12 -36.78 18.46
C ASP A 255 -34.00 -38.17 17.82
N GLN A 256 -32.83 -38.48 17.25
CA GLN A 256 -32.58 -39.82 16.73
C GLN A 256 -32.56 -40.89 17.84
N ALA A 257 -31.99 -40.57 19.01
CA ALA A 257 -31.97 -41.50 20.14
C ALA A 257 -33.40 -41.87 20.57
N ASP A 258 -34.29 -40.89 20.66
CA ASP A 258 -35.69 -41.11 21.02
C ASP A 258 -36.43 -42.00 20.01
N GLN A 259 -36.18 -41.81 18.71
CA GLN A 259 -36.69 -42.70 17.67
C GLN A 259 -36.19 -44.14 17.86
N ARG A 260 -34.87 -44.33 18.08
CA ARG A 260 -34.29 -45.66 18.31
C ARG A 260 -34.82 -46.34 19.55
N ILE A 261 -35.10 -45.58 20.62
CA ILE A 261 -35.80 -46.08 21.82
C ILE A 261 -37.20 -46.58 21.46
N GLY A 262 -37.99 -45.79 20.72
CA GLY A 262 -39.33 -46.17 20.28
C GLY A 262 -39.35 -47.44 19.43
N GLU A 263 -38.27 -47.71 18.70
CA GLU A 263 -38.10 -48.91 17.89
C GLU A 263 -37.45 -50.10 18.64
N GLY A 264 -37.11 -49.95 19.92
CA GLY A 264 -36.43 -50.98 20.71
C GLY A 264 -34.95 -51.19 20.35
N ARG A 265 -34.36 -50.34 19.50
CA ARG A 265 -32.95 -50.39 19.08
C ARG A 265 -32.03 -49.81 20.16
N ARG A 266 -31.87 -50.54 21.26
CA ARG A 266 -31.21 -50.07 22.48
C ARG A 266 -29.76 -49.63 22.29
N GLU A 267 -28.96 -50.42 21.58
CA GLU A 267 -27.53 -50.13 21.38
C GLU A 267 -27.32 -48.87 20.52
N ASP A 268 -28.15 -48.69 19.48
CA ASP A 268 -28.13 -47.49 18.64
C ASP A 268 -28.47 -46.25 19.48
N ALA A 269 -29.53 -46.33 20.29
CA ALA A 269 -29.95 -45.24 21.18
C ALA A 269 -28.86 -44.85 22.17
N LEU A 270 -28.16 -45.82 22.77
CA LEU A 270 -27.05 -45.56 23.70
C LEU A 270 -25.92 -44.78 23.02
N ARG A 271 -25.48 -45.21 21.83
CA ARG A 271 -24.42 -44.52 21.08
C ARG A 271 -24.81 -43.07 20.73
N LEU A 272 -26.08 -42.83 20.40
CA LEU A 272 -26.59 -41.49 20.10
C LEU A 272 -26.66 -40.60 21.34
N LEU A 273 -27.06 -41.15 22.50
CA LEU A 273 -27.05 -40.42 23.78
C LEU A 273 -25.63 -40.05 24.23
N ASP A 274 -24.66 -40.95 24.07
CA ASP A 274 -23.27 -40.67 24.39
C ASP A 274 -22.68 -39.60 23.45
N ALA A 275 -23.03 -39.64 22.16
CA ALA A 275 -22.67 -38.59 21.21
C ALA A 275 -23.25 -37.22 21.62
N ALA A 276 -24.53 -37.16 21.98
CA ALA A 276 -25.16 -35.93 22.47
C ALA A 276 -24.50 -35.40 23.75
N ARG A 277 -24.19 -36.28 24.72
CA ARG A 277 -23.52 -35.92 25.97
C ARG A 277 -22.11 -35.35 25.74
N SER A 278 -21.38 -35.86 24.74
CA SER A 278 -20.05 -35.34 24.38
C SER A 278 -20.09 -33.91 23.82
N LEU A 279 -21.24 -33.49 23.27
CA LEU A 279 -21.43 -32.19 22.64
C LEU A 279 -22.05 -31.14 23.58
N ASP A 280 -22.93 -31.58 24.48
CA ASP A 280 -23.61 -30.73 25.46
C ASP A 280 -23.96 -31.57 26.70
N GLN A 281 -23.09 -31.52 27.72
CA GLN A 281 -23.25 -32.30 28.95
C GLN A 281 -24.44 -31.83 29.80
N ALA A 282 -24.83 -30.56 29.69
CA ALA A 282 -25.87 -29.94 30.50
C ALA A 282 -27.26 -30.03 29.84
N ASN A 283 -27.37 -30.74 28.71
CA ASN A 283 -28.62 -30.81 27.97
C ASN A 283 -29.75 -31.48 28.81
N PRO A 284 -30.87 -30.79 29.08
CA PRO A 284 -31.92 -31.29 29.98
C PRO A 284 -32.65 -32.55 29.44
N ARG A 285 -32.53 -32.84 28.14
CA ARG A 285 -33.17 -34.01 27.52
C ARG A 285 -32.41 -35.32 27.75
N LEU A 286 -31.16 -35.26 28.21
CA LEU A 286 -30.32 -36.45 28.42
C LEU A 286 -30.89 -37.38 29.50
N ALA A 287 -31.25 -36.84 30.66
CA ALA A 287 -31.69 -37.67 31.79
C ALA A 287 -33.03 -38.40 31.54
N PRO A 288 -34.09 -37.76 31.01
CA PRO A 288 -35.33 -38.45 30.69
C PRO A 288 -35.18 -39.55 29.65
N LEU A 289 -34.37 -39.32 28.60
CA LEU A 289 -34.13 -40.34 27.56
C LEU A 289 -33.31 -41.52 28.08
N GLN A 290 -32.33 -41.27 28.96
CA GLN A 290 -31.57 -42.32 29.63
C GLN A 290 -32.49 -43.22 30.47
N GLN A 291 -33.39 -42.63 31.26
CA GLN A 291 -34.37 -43.39 32.05
C GLN A 291 -35.27 -44.26 31.19
N ARG A 292 -35.76 -43.74 30.06
CA ARG A 292 -36.55 -44.52 29.08
C ARG A 292 -35.76 -45.68 28.49
N LEU A 293 -34.49 -45.47 28.16
CA LEU A 293 -33.60 -46.52 27.66
C LEU A 293 -33.36 -47.63 28.69
N ASP A 294 -33.24 -47.27 29.97
CA ASP A 294 -33.06 -48.22 31.06
C ASP A 294 -34.33 -49.03 31.36
N ALA A 295 -35.51 -48.42 31.21
CA ALA A 295 -36.79 -49.13 31.33
C ALA A 295 -36.96 -50.26 30.29
N LEU A 296 -36.47 -50.06 29.06
CA LEU A 296 -36.45 -51.12 28.03
C LEU A 296 -35.58 -52.31 28.42
N ARG A 297 -34.54 -52.11 29.23
CA ARG A 297 -33.71 -53.21 29.76
C ARG A 297 -34.49 -54.09 30.72
N GLY A 298 -35.28 -53.47 31.60
CA GLY A 298 -36.03 -54.16 32.65
C GLY A 298 -37.23 -54.94 32.14
N ALA A 299 -37.71 -54.68 30.92
CA ALA A 299 -38.86 -55.36 30.31
C ALA A 299 -38.49 -56.66 29.57
N HIS A 300 -37.19 -56.94 29.34
CA HIS A 300 -36.70 -58.08 28.57
C HIS A 300 -35.76 -59.02 29.36
N GLY A 301 -35.62 -58.81 30.67
CA GLY A 301 -34.91 -59.72 31.59
C GLY A 301 -35.88 -60.35 32.58
#